data_AF-K1T1P7-F1
#
_entry.id   AF-K1T1P7-F1
#
_cell.length_a   1.000
_cell.length_b   1.000
_cell.length_c   1.000
_cell.angle_alpha   90.00
_cell.angle_beta   90.00
_cell.angle_gamma   90.00
#
_symmetry.space_group_name_H-M   'P 1'
#
loop_
_entity.id
_entity.type
_entity.pdbx_description
1 polymer ?
#
loop_
_entity_poly.entity_id
_entity_poly.type
_entity_poly.pdbx_seq_one_letter_code
_entity_poly.pdbx_strand_id
1 'polypeptide(L)'
;EYAFTDCGRIYYIDDGGTLYEFLPDGCQSVYLKEMHDEIAEMGSVSSIIRDGNDYIVSFQINGVIRLRTTPEQREKFISEHINIDCGVFSLLRDSRQEIVWIGTDGQGLYQRTRNAHSFRSVPFSMLPCNLSKPVRAIHCDHEGTLWIGTKGEGILRIEEFHARKRFGSGHTSQITTRSSQLIDNSVYVFAGSRRDLLWIGTEGSGLNYYSYRDRSLHTLRTPNELKYVHALYESSPDTLW
;
A
#
# COMPACT_ATOMS: atom_id res chain seq x y z
N GLU A 1 -19.79 -0.04 4.73
CA GLU A 1 -18.96 -1.19 5.15
C GLU A 1 -17.62 -1.12 4.42
N TYR A 2 -16.53 -1.36 5.15
CA TYR A 2 -15.17 -1.33 4.63
C TYR A 2 -14.41 -2.55 5.13
N ALA A 3 -13.49 -3.12 4.33
CA ALA A 3 -12.63 -4.21 4.76
C ALA A 3 -11.22 -4.06 4.16
N PHE A 4 -10.20 -4.27 4.98
CA PHE A 4 -8.80 -4.06 4.65
C PHE A 4 -7.94 -5.17 5.25
N THR A 5 -6.78 -5.42 4.65
CA THR A 5 -5.82 -6.40 5.17
C THR A 5 -4.42 -5.81 5.25
N ASP A 6 -3.71 -6.10 6.33
CA ASP A 6 -2.30 -5.68 6.53
C ASP A 6 -1.55 -6.79 7.25
N CYS A 7 -0.53 -7.36 6.60
CA CYS A 7 0.36 -8.37 7.19
C CYS A 7 -0.38 -9.54 7.89
N GLY A 8 -1.46 -10.04 7.28
CA GLY A 8 -2.28 -11.14 7.82
C GLY A 8 -3.31 -10.74 8.87
N ARG A 9 -3.42 -9.44 9.18
CA ARG A 9 -4.51 -8.87 10.00
C ARG A 9 -5.61 -8.39 9.09
N ILE A 10 -6.84 -8.46 9.57
CA ILE A 10 -8.03 -7.99 8.87
C ILE A 10 -8.63 -6.85 9.70
N TYR A 11 -8.94 -5.74 9.05
CA TYR A 11 -9.67 -4.63 9.65
C TYR A 11 -10.97 -4.45 8.88
N TYR A 12 -12.05 -4.16 9.58
CA TYR A 12 -13.29 -3.82 8.91
C TYR A 12 -14.08 -2.78 9.70
N ILE A 13 -14.90 -2.03 8.97
CA ILE A 13 -15.83 -1.07 9.53
C ILE A 13 -17.23 -1.55 9.13
N ASP A 14 -18.08 -1.78 10.12
CA ASP A 14 -19.45 -2.26 9.91
C ASP A 14 -20.36 -1.17 9.32
N ASP A 15 -21.65 -1.47 9.20
CA ASP A 15 -22.69 -0.54 8.74
C ASP A 15 -22.96 0.57 9.76
N GLY A 16 -22.76 0.28 11.05
CA GLY A 16 -22.76 1.24 12.14
C GLY A 16 -21.70 2.31 11.97
N GLY A 17 -20.51 1.97 11.47
CA GLY A 17 -19.36 2.87 11.44
C GLY A 17 -18.32 2.54 12.51
N THR A 18 -18.43 1.37 13.12
CA THR A 18 -17.51 0.90 14.15
C THR A 18 -16.35 0.13 13.51
N LEU A 19 -15.12 0.51 13.85
CA LEU A 19 -13.90 -0.15 13.39
C LEU A 19 -13.51 -1.32 14.31
N TYR A 20 -13.22 -2.46 13.69
CA TYR A 20 -12.75 -3.68 14.32
C TYR A 20 -11.45 -4.19 13.71
N GLU A 21 -10.66 -4.87 14.52
CA GLU A 21 -9.61 -5.79 14.07
C GLU A 21 -10.13 -7.23 14.21
N PHE A 22 -10.19 -7.96 13.11
CA PHE A 22 -10.54 -9.37 13.12
C PHE A 22 -9.29 -10.23 13.30
N LEU A 23 -9.32 -11.09 14.32
CA LEU A 23 -8.31 -12.08 14.60
C LEU A 23 -8.77 -13.42 13.98
N PRO A 24 -8.11 -13.89 12.89
CA PRO A 24 -8.47 -15.14 12.25
C PRO A 24 -8.32 -16.33 13.21
N ASP A 25 -7.27 -16.29 14.03
CA ASP A 25 -7.02 -17.26 15.10
C ASP A 25 -8.04 -17.05 16.22
N GLY A 26 -9.09 -17.87 16.22
CA GLY A 26 -10.19 -17.79 17.19
C GLY A 26 -11.46 -17.12 16.66
N CYS A 27 -11.46 -16.66 15.39
CA CYS A 27 -12.62 -16.05 14.72
C CYS A 27 -13.30 -14.94 15.54
N GLN A 28 -12.49 -14.03 16.10
CA GLN A 28 -12.97 -12.99 17.01
C GLN A 28 -12.71 -11.60 16.44
N SER A 29 -13.72 -10.74 16.51
CA SER A 29 -13.58 -9.31 16.24
C SER A 29 -13.25 -8.55 17.54
N VAL A 30 -12.19 -7.75 17.48
CA VAL A 30 -11.76 -6.87 18.56
C VAL A 30 -12.18 -5.46 18.22
N TYR A 31 -13.03 -4.87 19.06
CA TYR A 31 -13.42 -3.47 18.97
C TYR A 31 -12.19 -2.55 19.04
N LEU A 32 -12.12 -1.59 18.12
CA LEU A 32 -11.11 -0.53 18.13
C LEU A 32 -11.72 0.83 18.48
N LYS A 33 -12.60 1.37 17.63
CA LYS A 33 -13.11 2.75 17.76
C LYS A 33 -14.38 2.97 16.92
N GLU A 34 -15.26 3.85 17.39
CA GLU A 34 -16.31 4.45 16.55
C GLU A 34 -15.72 5.46 15.56
N MET A 35 -16.03 5.32 14.26
CA MET A 35 -15.43 6.11 13.18
C MET A 35 -16.45 7.00 12.44
N HIS A 36 -17.67 7.15 12.96
CA HIS A 36 -18.74 7.90 12.29
C HIS A 36 -18.35 9.33 11.96
N ASP A 37 -17.78 10.03 12.94
CA ASP A 37 -17.41 11.45 12.81
C ASP A 37 -16.27 11.61 11.82
N GLU A 38 -15.24 10.76 11.93
CA GLU A 38 -14.10 10.76 11.02
C GLU A 38 -14.52 10.39 9.59
N ILE A 39 -15.43 9.44 9.38
CA ILE A 39 -15.93 9.08 8.04
C ILE A 39 -16.81 10.20 7.47
N ALA A 40 -17.63 10.85 8.30
CA ALA A 40 -18.46 11.96 7.87
C ALA A 40 -17.62 13.19 7.46
N GLU A 41 -16.55 13.47 8.19
CA GLU A 41 -15.63 14.59 7.92
C GLU A 41 -14.65 14.27 6.78
N MET A 42 -14.05 13.08 6.81
CA MET A 42 -12.90 12.74 5.96
C MET A 42 -13.30 11.94 4.71
N GLY A 43 -14.53 11.45 4.66
CA GLY A 43 -15.08 10.66 3.55
C GLY A 43 -14.73 9.18 3.62
N SER A 44 -14.74 8.52 2.46
CA SER A 44 -14.54 7.08 2.36
C SER A 44 -13.14 6.65 2.78
N VAL A 45 -13.05 5.63 3.64
CA VAL A 45 -11.76 5.03 4.03
C VAL A 45 -11.15 4.30 2.84
N SER A 46 -9.86 4.52 2.59
CA SER A 46 -9.11 3.91 1.49
C SER A 46 -8.15 2.80 1.94
N SER A 47 -7.58 2.90 3.13
CA SER A 47 -6.68 1.88 3.67
C SER A 47 -6.56 2.01 5.19
N ILE A 48 -6.31 0.88 5.85
CA ILE A 48 -5.99 0.82 7.29
C ILE A 48 -4.76 -0.07 7.46
N ILE A 49 -3.75 0.45 8.15
CA ILE A 49 -2.56 -0.33 8.54
C ILE A 49 -2.28 -0.13 10.02
N ARG A 50 -1.56 -1.08 10.62
CA ARG A 50 -1.12 -0.97 12.01
C ARG A 50 0.32 -0.48 12.07
N ASP A 51 0.57 0.61 12.79
CA ASP A 51 1.90 1.15 13.05
C ASP A 51 2.26 1.12 14.54
N GLY A 52 2.90 0.03 14.96
CA GLY A 52 3.23 -0.23 16.35
C GLY A 52 1.97 -0.54 17.15
N ASN A 53 1.63 0.33 18.11
CA ASN A 53 0.37 0.24 18.85
C ASN A 53 -0.76 1.03 18.19
N ASP A 54 -0.41 1.96 17.29
CA ASP A 54 -1.37 2.87 16.68
C ASP A 54 -1.84 2.33 15.34
N TYR A 55 -2.89 2.94 14.81
CA TYR A 55 -3.41 2.63 13.48
C TYR A 55 -3.33 3.88 12.60
N ILE A 56 -3.01 3.68 11.33
CA ILE A 56 -3.05 4.72 10.31
C ILE A 56 -4.22 4.43 9.40
N VAL A 57 -5.14 5.38 9.34
CA VAL A 57 -6.36 5.30 8.54
C VAL A 57 -6.26 6.39 7.49
N SER A 58 -6.32 5.99 6.22
CA SER A 58 -6.32 6.92 5.11
C SER A 58 -7.69 7.01 4.45
N PHE A 59 -7.94 8.14 3.81
CA PHE A 59 -9.21 8.45 3.17
C PHE A 59 -9.01 8.77 1.69
N GLN A 60 -10.04 8.49 0.88
CA GLN A 60 -10.01 8.70 -0.57
C GLN A 60 -9.90 10.17 -0.96
N ILE A 61 -10.32 11.10 -0.10
CA ILE A 61 -10.37 12.53 -0.41
C ILE A 61 -9.62 13.41 0.60
N ASN A 62 -9.74 13.15 1.91
CA ASN A 62 -9.30 14.09 2.94
C ASN A 62 -8.14 13.52 3.78
N GLY A 63 -7.12 12.93 3.13
CA GLY A 63 -5.85 12.69 3.80
C GLY A 63 -5.80 11.47 4.71
N VAL A 64 -5.16 11.65 5.86
CA VAL A 64 -4.79 10.56 6.78
C VAL A 64 -4.99 11.00 8.22
N ILE A 65 -5.49 10.07 9.04
CA ILE A 65 -5.46 10.20 10.49
C ILE A 65 -4.63 9.09 11.12
N ARG A 66 -4.12 9.37 12.31
CA ARG A 66 -3.55 8.39 13.22
C ARG A 66 -4.51 8.16 14.36
N LEU A 67 -4.91 6.92 14.57
CA LEU A 67 -5.58 6.48 15.79
C LEU A 67 -4.50 6.17 16.81
N ARG A 68 -4.19 7.15 17.68
CA ARG A 68 -3.16 7.02 18.71
C ARG A 68 -3.72 6.31 19.93
N THR A 69 -3.01 5.27 20.37
CA THR A 69 -3.37 4.48 21.56
C THR A 69 -3.27 5.33 22.82
N THR A 70 -4.28 5.24 23.67
CA THR A 70 -4.33 5.91 24.97
C THR A 70 -4.62 4.90 26.07
N PRO A 71 -3.60 4.14 26.54
CA PRO A 71 -3.80 3.08 27.54
C PRO A 71 -4.43 3.55 28.86
N GLU A 72 -4.27 4.85 29.17
CA GLU A 72 -4.66 5.46 30.44
C GLU A 72 -6.01 6.19 30.38
N GLN A 73 -6.66 6.26 29.21
CA GLN A 73 -7.91 7.02 29.02
C GLN A 73 -9.13 6.13 28.84
N ARG A 74 -10.33 6.73 28.96
CA ARG A 74 -11.61 6.06 28.72
C ARG A 74 -11.76 5.59 27.27
N GLU A 75 -11.27 6.39 26.32
CA GLU A 75 -11.23 6.02 24.91
C GLU A 75 -9.93 5.27 24.62
N LYS A 76 -10.04 4.15 23.88
CA LYS A 76 -8.90 3.30 23.52
C LYS A 76 -7.96 3.99 22.53
N PHE A 77 -8.53 4.83 21.65
CA PHE A 77 -7.80 5.59 20.63
C PHE A 77 -8.36 7.00 20.44
N ILE A 78 -7.45 7.96 20.28
CA ILE A 78 -7.76 9.33 19.86
C ILE A 78 -7.34 9.52 18.40
N SER A 79 -8.15 10.23 17.62
CA SER A 79 -7.84 10.62 16.25
C SER A 79 -6.92 11.85 16.21
N GLU A 80 -5.80 11.73 15.51
CA GLU A 80 -4.86 12.82 15.22
C GLU A 80 -4.75 13.01 13.70
N HIS A 81 -5.05 14.20 13.20
CA HIS A 81 -4.91 14.49 11.77
C HIS A 81 -3.44 14.54 11.37
N ILE A 82 -3.12 13.94 10.22
CA ILE A 82 -1.83 14.08 9.56
C ILE A 82 -2.06 15.00 8.35
N ASN A 83 -1.41 16.16 8.34
CA ASN A 83 -1.57 17.20 7.32
C ASN A 83 -1.18 16.70 5.92
N ILE A 84 -2.13 16.08 5.23
CA ILE A 84 -2.05 15.62 3.84
C ILE A 84 -3.38 16.02 3.21
N ASP A 85 -3.39 17.16 2.53
CA ASP A 85 -4.61 17.77 1.98
C ASP A 85 -4.96 17.21 0.59
N CYS A 86 -4.90 15.88 0.46
CA CYS A 86 -5.27 15.18 -0.77
C CYS A 86 -5.72 13.74 -0.48
N GLY A 87 -6.34 13.12 -1.48
CA GLY A 87 -6.74 11.71 -1.41
C GLY A 87 -5.54 10.79 -1.28
N VAL A 88 -5.69 9.73 -0.48
CA VAL A 88 -4.66 8.70 -0.28
C VAL A 88 -5.18 7.37 -0.79
N PHE A 89 -4.39 6.68 -1.60
CA PHE A 89 -4.77 5.42 -2.25
C PHE A 89 -4.02 4.21 -1.75
N SER A 90 -2.85 4.40 -1.14
CA SER A 90 -2.05 3.29 -0.66
C SER A 90 -1.26 3.66 0.58
N LEU A 91 -1.20 2.71 1.52
CA LEU A 91 -0.35 2.77 2.69
C LEU A 91 0.55 1.53 2.69
N LEU A 92 1.84 1.72 2.95
CA LEU A 92 2.77 0.61 3.20
C LEU A 92 3.57 0.89 4.46
N ARG A 93 3.53 -0.04 5.41
CA ARG A 93 4.42 -0.01 6.57
C ARG A 93 5.70 -0.77 6.28
N ASP A 94 6.82 -0.05 6.28
CA ASP A 94 8.14 -0.64 6.38
C ASP A 94 8.54 -0.76 7.86
N SER A 95 8.37 -1.95 8.42
CA SER A 95 8.75 -2.24 9.81
C SER A 95 10.26 -2.26 10.05
N ARG A 96 11.08 -2.42 9.00
CA ARG A 96 12.55 -2.45 9.11
C ARG A 96 13.13 -1.05 9.26
N GLN A 97 12.52 -0.06 8.61
CA GLN A 97 12.93 1.35 8.70
C GLN A 97 12.03 2.19 9.62
N GLU A 98 10.96 1.62 10.18
CA GLU A 98 9.93 2.33 10.96
C GLU A 98 9.28 3.49 10.18
N ILE A 99 9.03 3.26 8.88
CA ILE A 99 8.41 4.23 7.97
C ILE A 99 7.03 3.73 7.57
N VAL A 100 6.08 4.67 7.50
CA VAL A 100 4.84 4.51 6.75
C VAL A 100 4.95 5.33 5.47
N TRP A 101 4.85 4.64 4.34
CA TRP A 101 4.78 5.22 3.01
C TRP A 101 3.31 5.47 2.64
N ILE A 102 3.02 6.65 2.10
CA ILE A 102 1.66 7.12 1.84
C ILE A 102 1.60 7.59 0.38
N GLY A 103 0.94 6.81 -0.48
CA GLY A 103 0.74 7.15 -1.89
C GLY A 103 -0.52 8.00 -2.09
N THR A 104 -0.36 9.16 -2.72
CA THR A 104 -1.39 10.20 -2.76
C THR A 104 -1.91 10.52 -4.16
N ASP A 105 -3.02 11.26 -4.23
CA ASP A 105 -3.57 11.79 -5.47
C ASP A 105 -2.78 13.00 -5.96
N GLY A 106 -1.89 12.78 -6.91
CA GLY A 106 -1.19 13.85 -7.62
C GLY A 106 -0.13 14.61 -6.81
N GLN A 107 -0.01 14.35 -5.50
CA GLN A 107 1.08 14.88 -4.66
C GLN A 107 2.24 13.89 -4.47
N GLY A 108 2.17 12.71 -5.10
CA GLY A 108 3.23 11.72 -5.11
C GLY A 108 3.25 10.81 -3.88
N LEU A 109 4.39 10.75 -3.19
CA LEU A 109 4.67 9.79 -2.12
C LEU A 109 5.17 10.50 -0.86
N TYR A 110 4.42 10.37 0.23
CA TYR A 110 4.78 10.89 1.55
C TYR A 110 5.40 9.79 2.41
N GLN A 111 6.23 10.22 3.36
CA GLN A 111 6.83 9.35 4.38
C GLN A 111 6.51 9.89 5.76
N ARG A 112 6.12 8.99 6.67
CA ARG A 112 5.94 9.29 8.08
C ARG A 112 6.75 8.32 8.93
N THR A 113 7.51 8.85 9.89
CA THR A 113 8.29 8.05 10.85
C THR A 113 7.77 8.26 12.27
N ARG A 114 7.85 7.24 13.13
CA ARG A 114 7.48 7.38 14.55
C ARG A 114 8.51 8.18 15.36
N ASN A 115 9.79 8.02 15.04
CA ASN A 115 10.91 8.69 15.70
C ASN A 115 11.77 9.43 14.67
N ALA A 116 11.91 10.76 14.80
CA ALA A 116 12.83 11.53 13.95
C ALA A 116 14.32 11.11 14.11
N HIS A 117 14.63 10.27 15.10
CA HIS A 117 15.99 9.78 15.38
C HIS A 117 16.29 8.39 14.79
N SER A 118 15.31 7.67 14.24
CA SER A 118 15.53 6.39 13.55
C SER A 118 15.84 6.54 12.04
N PHE A 119 16.28 7.73 11.61
CA PHE A 119 16.49 8.06 10.19
C PHE A 119 17.47 7.12 9.47
N ARG A 120 16.89 6.14 8.77
CA ARG A 120 17.46 5.42 7.61
C ARG A 120 16.63 5.65 6.35
N SER A 121 15.69 6.59 6.34
CA SER A 121 14.80 6.86 5.20
C SER A 121 15.49 7.69 4.11
N VAL A 122 15.13 7.43 2.86
CA VAL A 122 15.48 8.28 1.71
C VAL A 122 14.23 9.03 1.30
N PRO A 123 14.18 10.37 1.39
CA PRO A 123 13.01 11.11 0.94
C PRO A 123 12.78 10.91 -0.55
N PHE A 124 11.53 10.92 -0.96
CA PHE A 124 11.16 10.75 -2.36
C PHE A 124 11.88 11.76 -3.27
N SER A 125 12.09 13.00 -2.79
CA SER A 125 12.86 14.04 -3.50
C SER A 125 14.34 13.68 -3.74
N MET A 126 14.89 12.72 -3.00
CA MET A 126 16.24 12.19 -3.21
C MET A 126 16.27 10.95 -4.10
N LEU A 127 15.11 10.45 -4.55
CA LEU A 127 15.05 9.44 -5.59
C LEU A 127 15.33 10.10 -6.95
N PRO A 128 16.08 9.45 -7.85
CA PRO A 128 16.44 9.97 -9.17
C PRO A 128 15.26 9.84 -10.15
N CYS A 129 14.04 10.15 -9.70
CA CYS A 129 12.81 10.01 -10.45
C CYS A 129 11.85 11.15 -10.10
N ASN A 130 11.17 11.67 -11.11
CA ASN A 130 10.13 12.67 -10.95
C ASN A 130 8.80 12.02 -11.37
N LEU A 131 8.10 11.38 -10.43
CA LEU A 131 6.77 10.86 -10.71
C LEU A 131 5.80 12.03 -10.70
N SER A 132 5.17 12.28 -11.84
CA SER A 132 4.16 13.32 -12.01
C SER A 132 2.73 12.77 -11.90
N LYS A 133 2.58 11.45 -11.93
CA LYS A 133 1.30 10.77 -11.84
C LYS A 133 0.99 10.30 -10.42
N PRO A 134 -0.30 10.17 -10.08
CA PRO A 134 -0.69 9.66 -8.78
C PRO A 134 -0.12 8.27 -8.51
N VAL A 135 0.34 8.05 -7.28
CA VAL A 135 0.83 6.75 -6.80
C VAL A 135 -0.38 5.94 -6.32
N ARG A 136 -0.57 4.76 -6.92
CA ARG A 136 -1.73 3.89 -6.68
C ARG A 136 -1.39 2.65 -5.88
N ALA A 137 -0.16 2.15 -5.99
CA ALA A 137 0.27 0.96 -5.27
C ALA A 137 1.72 1.10 -4.79
N ILE A 138 1.99 0.58 -3.59
CA ILE A 138 3.34 0.52 -3.04
C ILE A 138 3.51 -0.87 -2.42
N HIS A 139 4.60 -1.56 -2.76
CA HIS A 139 4.90 -2.89 -2.22
C HIS A 139 6.41 -3.04 -2.01
N CYS A 140 6.81 -3.56 -0.86
CA CYS A 140 8.19 -3.97 -0.63
C CYS A 140 8.26 -5.49 -0.59
N ASP A 141 9.08 -6.06 -1.46
CA ASP A 141 9.18 -7.51 -1.59
C ASP A 141 10.26 -8.14 -0.69
N HIS A 142 10.35 -9.47 -0.74
CA HIS A 142 11.29 -10.23 0.07
C HIS A 142 12.76 -10.07 -0.36
N GLU A 143 13.05 -9.60 -1.59
CA GLU A 143 14.41 -9.27 -2.05
C GLU A 143 14.84 -7.86 -1.58
N GLY A 144 13.96 -7.12 -0.92
CA GLY A 144 14.22 -5.74 -0.51
C GLY A 144 14.14 -4.76 -1.67
N THR A 145 13.31 -5.05 -2.66
CA THR A 145 12.94 -4.12 -3.74
C THR A 145 11.65 -3.39 -3.36
N LEU A 146 11.63 -2.07 -3.53
CA LEU A 146 10.42 -1.26 -3.42
C LEU A 146 9.81 -1.08 -4.82
N TRP A 147 8.55 -1.47 -4.96
CA TRP A 147 7.73 -1.38 -6.16
C TRP A 147 6.69 -0.28 -5.96
N ILE A 148 6.65 0.68 -6.86
CA ILE A 148 5.73 1.81 -6.83
C ILE A 148 4.95 1.84 -8.15
N GLY A 149 3.65 1.59 -8.07
CA GLY A 149 2.72 1.60 -9.20
C GLY A 149 2.03 2.95 -9.30
N THR A 150 1.93 3.46 -10.51
CA THR A 150 1.37 4.80 -10.79
C THR A 150 0.14 4.71 -11.69
N LYS A 151 -0.66 5.77 -11.74
CA LYS A 151 -1.71 5.94 -12.75
C LYS A 151 -1.16 6.57 -14.03
N GLY A 152 -0.39 5.80 -14.79
CA GLY A 152 0.01 6.15 -16.17
C GLY A 152 1.50 6.34 -16.43
N GLU A 153 2.36 6.25 -15.40
CA GLU A 153 3.83 6.26 -15.54
C GLU A 153 4.45 4.86 -15.39
N GLY A 154 3.63 3.82 -15.27
CA GLY A 154 4.07 2.44 -15.08
C GLY A 154 4.53 2.18 -13.65
N ILE A 155 5.59 1.38 -13.52
CA ILE A 155 6.17 0.98 -12.24
C ILE A 155 7.54 1.62 -12.07
N LEU A 156 7.76 2.27 -10.94
CA LEU A 156 9.09 2.60 -10.46
C LEU A 156 9.57 1.47 -9.53
N ARG A 157 10.70 0.86 -9.89
CA ARG A 157 11.35 -0.20 -9.13
C ARG A 157 12.65 0.32 -8.53
N ILE A 158 12.81 0.15 -7.21
CA ILE A 158 13.99 0.58 -6.45
C ILE A 158 14.58 -0.64 -5.77
N GLU A 159 15.72 -1.11 -6.26
CA GLU A 159 16.42 -2.26 -5.71
C GLU A 159 17.25 -1.87 -4.47
N GLU A 160 17.54 -2.86 -3.62
CA GLU A 160 18.36 -2.69 -2.42
C GLU A 160 17.82 -1.59 -1.47
N PHE A 161 16.50 -1.48 -1.41
CA PHE A 161 15.78 -0.39 -0.74
C PHE A 161 16.17 -0.23 0.74
N HIS A 162 16.41 -1.34 1.44
CA HIS A 162 16.85 -1.28 2.84
C HIS A 162 18.36 -1.15 3.04
N ALA A 163 19.16 -1.45 2.02
CA ALA A 163 20.62 -1.47 2.13
C ALA A 163 21.25 -0.11 1.81
N ARG A 164 20.49 0.83 1.25
CA ARG A 164 21.01 2.10 0.72
C ARG A 164 20.31 3.31 1.32
N LYS A 165 21.10 4.38 1.47
CA LYS A 165 20.61 5.72 1.91
C LYS A 165 20.42 6.70 0.76
N ARG A 166 20.86 6.35 -0.45
CA ARG A 166 20.71 7.14 -1.67
C ARG A 166 20.55 6.17 -2.82
N PHE A 167 19.60 6.46 -3.69
CA PHE A 167 19.36 5.69 -4.89
C PHE A 167 19.86 6.50 -6.08
N GLY A 168 20.74 5.91 -6.88
CA GLY A 168 21.16 6.45 -8.16
C GLY A 168 20.49 5.67 -9.29
N SER A 169 20.70 6.13 -10.53
CA SER A 169 20.15 5.49 -11.74
C SER A 169 20.47 3.99 -11.87
N GLY A 170 21.54 3.50 -11.24
CA GLY A 170 21.91 2.07 -11.24
C GLY A 170 21.06 1.16 -10.35
N HIS A 171 20.21 1.72 -9.48
CA HIS A 171 19.34 0.95 -8.56
C HIS A 171 17.86 1.29 -8.73
N THR A 172 17.55 2.16 -9.69
CA THR A 172 16.19 2.60 -9.97
C THR A 172 15.89 2.33 -11.43
N SER A 173 14.77 1.70 -11.71
CA SER A 173 14.32 1.46 -13.08
C SER A 173 12.83 1.77 -13.23
N GLN A 174 12.46 2.29 -14.40
CA GLN A 174 11.08 2.52 -14.77
C GLN A 174 10.63 1.43 -15.74
N ILE A 175 9.63 0.67 -15.33
CA ILE A 175 9.03 -0.42 -16.10
C ILE A 175 7.74 0.11 -16.70
N THR A 176 7.68 0.13 -18.04
CA THR A 176 6.54 0.64 -18.80
C THR A 176 6.16 -0.37 -19.87
N THR A 177 4.99 -0.16 -20.49
CA THR A 177 4.55 -0.90 -21.68
C THR A 177 5.53 -0.80 -22.86
N ARG A 178 6.38 0.24 -22.89
CA ARG A 178 7.41 0.42 -23.94
C ARG A 178 8.70 -0.34 -23.66
N SER A 179 9.00 -0.62 -22.40
CA SER A 179 10.28 -1.21 -21.95
C SER A 179 10.12 -2.65 -21.42
N SER A 180 8.91 -3.19 -21.38
CA SER A 180 8.61 -4.48 -20.76
C SER A 180 7.30 -5.09 -21.29
N GLN A 181 6.92 -6.27 -20.75
CA GLN A 181 5.62 -6.90 -21.03
C GLN A 181 4.49 -6.40 -20.14
N LEU A 182 4.65 -5.23 -19.51
CA LEU A 182 3.59 -4.63 -18.70
C LEU A 182 2.39 -4.33 -19.62
N ILE A 183 1.20 -4.76 -19.21
CA ILE A 183 -0.03 -4.65 -20.02
C ILE A 183 -0.48 -3.18 -20.09
N ASP A 184 -0.40 -2.45 -18.98
CA ASP A 184 -0.83 -1.05 -18.90
C ASP A 184 0.07 -0.26 -17.94
N ASN A 185 0.29 1.04 -18.22
CA ASN A 185 1.08 1.92 -17.37
C ASN A 185 0.31 2.42 -16.13
N SER A 186 -0.99 2.16 -16.05
CA SER A 186 -1.82 2.37 -14.87
C SER A 186 -1.83 1.12 -13.98
N VAL A 187 -0.99 1.11 -12.95
CA VAL A 187 -0.76 -0.02 -12.04
C VAL A 187 -1.39 0.25 -10.68
N TYR A 188 -2.31 -0.61 -10.25
CA TYR A 188 -3.20 -0.35 -9.11
C TYR A 188 -2.96 -1.24 -7.90
N VAL A 189 -2.36 -2.41 -8.08
CA VAL A 189 -2.11 -3.33 -6.96
C VAL A 189 -0.92 -4.23 -7.23
N PHE A 190 -0.21 -4.54 -6.15
CA PHE A 190 0.80 -5.59 -6.09
C PHE A 190 0.41 -6.59 -5.02
N ALA A 191 0.57 -7.89 -5.30
CA ALA A 191 0.37 -8.93 -4.30
C ALA A 191 1.49 -9.98 -4.38
N GLY A 192 2.18 -10.20 -3.27
CA GLY A 192 3.19 -11.26 -3.18
C GLY A 192 2.54 -12.64 -3.28
N SER A 193 3.24 -13.56 -3.94
CA SER A 193 2.82 -14.95 -4.09
C SER A 193 3.64 -15.89 -3.23
N ARG A 194 3.08 -17.05 -2.87
CA ARG A 194 3.84 -18.15 -2.26
C ARG A 194 4.73 -18.90 -3.26
N ARG A 195 4.67 -18.54 -4.54
CA ARG A 195 5.34 -19.23 -5.66
C ARG A 195 6.56 -18.47 -6.20
N ASP A 196 7.18 -17.61 -5.39
CA ASP A 196 8.23 -16.68 -5.84
C ASP A 196 7.78 -15.86 -7.06
N LEU A 197 6.57 -15.29 -6.96
CA LEU A 197 5.99 -14.36 -7.92
C LEU A 197 5.52 -13.09 -7.21
N LEU A 198 5.47 -11.99 -7.95
CA LEU A 198 4.75 -10.78 -7.57
C LEU A 198 3.63 -10.55 -8.58
N TRP A 199 2.38 -10.68 -8.15
CA TRP A 199 1.21 -10.36 -8.97
C TRP A 199 1.06 -8.85 -9.11
N ILE A 200 0.66 -8.40 -10.31
CA ILE A 200 0.56 -7.00 -10.68
C ILE A 200 -0.78 -6.77 -11.38
N GLY A 201 -1.67 -6.00 -10.73
CA GLY A 201 -2.95 -5.58 -11.27
C GLY A 201 -2.86 -4.24 -11.97
N THR A 202 -3.44 -4.15 -13.17
CA THR A 202 -3.43 -2.94 -14.00
C THR A 202 -4.84 -2.61 -14.51
N GLU A 203 -4.99 -1.44 -15.15
CA GLU A 203 -6.22 -1.05 -15.85
C GLU A 203 -6.47 -1.86 -17.13
N GLY A 204 -5.41 -2.46 -17.71
CA GLY A 204 -5.46 -3.18 -18.97
C GLY A 204 -6.12 -4.56 -18.88
N SER A 205 -6.15 -5.26 -20.02
CA SER A 205 -6.82 -6.57 -20.15
C SER A 205 -5.87 -7.72 -19.84
N GLY A 206 -6.03 -8.31 -18.66
CA GLY A 206 -5.26 -9.45 -18.17
C GLY A 206 -4.60 -9.17 -16.83
N LEU A 207 -3.65 -10.03 -16.46
CA LEU A 207 -2.89 -9.91 -15.24
C LEU A 207 -1.40 -9.97 -15.55
N ASN A 208 -0.59 -9.13 -14.91
CA ASN A 208 0.86 -9.24 -14.97
C ASN A 208 1.40 -9.97 -13.75
N TYR A 209 2.56 -10.60 -13.90
CA TYR A 209 3.34 -11.05 -12.76
C TYR A 209 4.83 -10.88 -13.03
N TYR A 210 5.58 -10.55 -12.00
CA TYR A 210 7.04 -10.60 -12.02
C TYR A 210 7.49 -11.94 -11.44
N SER A 211 8.34 -12.64 -12.19
CA SER A 211 8.93 -13.92 -11.78
C SER A 211 10.29 -13.65 -11.15
N TYR A 212 10.45 -13.94 -9.86
CA TYR A 212 11.74 -13.79 -9.19
C TYR A 212 12.79 -14.78 -9.71
N ARG A 213 12.33 -15.89 -10.32
CA ARG A 213 13.19 -16.93 -10.89
C ARG A 213 13.95 -16.48 -12.14
N ASP A 214 13.29 -15.76 -13.04
CA ASP A 214 13.89 -15.27 -14.28
C ASP A 214 14.12 -13.75 -14.30
N ARG A 215 13.67 -13.06 -13.24
CA ARG A 215 13.77 -11.62 -13.05
C ARG A 215 13.12 -10.80 -14.16
N SER A 216 11.99 -11.30 -14.67
CA SER A 216 11.25 -10.65 -15.74
C SER A 216 9.76 -10.59 -15.48
N LEU A 217 9.11 -9.65 -16.18
CA LEU A 217 7.68 -9.42 -16.09
C LEU A 217 6.99 -10.16 -17.24
N HIS A 218 5.94 -10.90 -16.90
CA HIS A 218 5.16 -11.73 -17.80
C HIS A 218 3.69 -11.32 -17.76
N THR A 219 2.97 -11.70 -18.81
CA THR A 219 1.51 -11.58 -18.87
C THR A 219 0.87 -12.95 -18.65
N LEU A 220 -0.05 -13.04 -17.68
CA LEU A 220 -0.94 -14.16 -17.52
C LEU A 220 -2.20 -13.91 -18.35
N ARG A 221 -2.43 -14.79 -19.34
CA ARG A 221 -3.66 -14.79 -20.13
C ARG A 221 -4.76 -15.46 -19.33
N THR A 222 -5.90 -14.79 -19.20
CA THR A 222 -7.08 -15.31 -18.52
C THR A 222 -8.16 -15.69 -19.54
N PRO A 223 -9.01 -16.70 -19.26
CA PRO A 223 -10.07 -17.09 -20.19
C PRO A 223 -11.09 -15.97 -20.44
N ASN A 224 -11.36 -15.18 -19.41
CA ASN A 224 -12.19 -13.98 -19.48
C ASN A 224 -11.30 -12.74 -19.41
N GLU A 225 -11.76 -11.64 -20.00
CA GLU A 225 -11.08 -10.35 -19.84
C GLU A 225 -11.13 -9.94 -18.36
N LEU A 226 -9.98 -9.93 -17.70
CA LEU A 226 -9.79 -9.23 -16.43
C LEU A 226 -9.38 -7.80 -16.76
N LYS A 227 -10.21 -6.82 -16.43
CA LYS A 227 -9.92 -5.40 -16.59
C LYS A 227 -10.07 -4.71 -15.24
N TYR A 228 -9.38 -3.59 -15.04
CA TYR A 228 -9.50 -2.78 -13.82
C TYR A 228 -9.19 -3.58 -12.55
N VAL A 229 -8.06 -4.29 -12.54
CA VAL A 229 -7.65 -5.12 -11.40
C VAL A 229 -7.09 -4.20 -10.30
N HIS A 230 -7.92 -3.86 -9.31
CA HIS A 230 -7.58 -2.93 -8.23
C HIS A 230 -7.23 -3.62 -6.90
N ALA A 231 -7.52 -4.91 -6.77
CA ALA A 231 -7.22 -5.71 -5.58
C ALA A 231 -6.82 -7.12 -6.01
N LEU A 232 -5.92 -7.74 -5.26
CA LEU A 232 -5.45 -9.11 -5.48
C LEU A 232 -5.20 -9.79 -4.14
N TYR A 233 -5.67 -11.03 -3.99
CA TYR A 233 -5.43 -11.83 -2.79
C TYR A 233 -5.21 -13.31 -3.11
N GLU A 234 -4.01 -13.80 -2.84
CA GLU A 234 -3.69 -15.22 -3.00
C GLU A 234 -4.09 -16.00 -1.73
N SER A 235 -5.20 -16.73 -1.82
CA SER A 235 -5.71 -17.56 -0.72
C SER A 235 -5.00 -18.92 -0.63
N SER A 236 -4.52 -19.43 -1.77
CA SER A 236 -3.75 -20.67 -1.88
C SER A 236 -2.85 -20.63 -3.12
N PRO A 237 -1.86 -21.53 -3.27
CA PRO A 237 -1.00 -21.58 -4.45
C PRO A 237 -1.72 -21.68 -5.80
N ASP A 238 -2.99 -22.11 -5.78
CA ASP A 238 -3.81 -22.33 -6.96
C ASP A 238 -5.04 -21.40 -7.01
N THR A 239 -5.14 -20.43 -6.09
CA THR A 239 -6.31 -19.54 -6.02
C THR A 239 -5.91 -18.10 -5.71
N LEU A 240 -6.02 -17.27 -6.74
CA LEU A 240 -5.91 -15.81 -6.70
C LEU A 240 -7.30 -15.20 -6.88
N TRP A 241 -7.70 -14.37 -5.93
CA TRP A 241 -8.90 -13.54 -5.97
C TRP A 241 -8.57 -12.14 -6.48
#